data_AF-A0A9X2ILH0-F1
#
_entry.id   AF-A0A9X2ILH0-F1
#
_cell.length_a   1.000
_cell.length_b   1.000
_cell.length_c   1.000
_cell.angle_alpha   90.00
_cell.angle_beta   90.00
_cell.angle_gamma   90.00
#
_symmetry.space_group_name_H-M   'P 1'
#
loop_
_entity.id
_entity.type
_entity.pdbx_description
1 polymer ?
#
loop_
_entity_poly.entity_id
_entity_poly.type
_entity_poly.pdbx_seq_one_letter_code
_entity_poly.pdbx_strand_id
1 'polypeptide(L)'
;MPEKPRSVAFDINNADDITFKNVTVEGADIGIRARNTRNLKLDNFGFEGDGRAFDIQAESAEIKGTRIKSTPSKAGSFVGWVKPNGPPLPAQCPHCKSIFPSRHYNVEIPRFLVKNNLETCPVCGHHEATLAEGLFDLVGEFVKALEADGATIAMLKALGAPTESFLRGETSVSETIHQIEKISPAAAKVLSKPNVVVIGASVALLFTAMGSLNIIHDFNDNYRISEYGTLLYRWMSGVVIEGNDTGRFELKQIDTYKKPRLGARIDISGGQVSGTPDTLPLPLAAPEPPAVQQPLN
;
A
#
# COMPACT_ATOMS: atom_id res chain seq x y z
N MET A 1 13.84 13.24 -4.29
CA MET A 1 14.02 12.19 -3.25
C MET A 1 12.70 12.06 -2.53
N PRO A 2 12.20 10.85 -2.23
CA PRO A 2 10.96 10.71 -1.47
C PRO A 2 11.12 11.40 -0.11
N GLU A 3 10.15 12.26 0.24
CA GLU A 3 10.14 12.98 1.51
C GLU A 3 10.18 11.96 2.65
N LYS A 4 11.06 12.15 3.63
CA LYS A 4 11.12 11.25 4.78
C LYS A 4 9.75 11.33 5.47
N PRO A 5 9.07 10.20 5.70
CA PRO A 5 7.77 10.17 6.38
C PRO A 5 7.87 10.93 7.71
N ARG A 6 6.93 11.86 7.91
CA ARG A 6 6.91 12.81 9.02
C ARG A 6 6.56 12.12 10.33
N SER A 7 5.89 10.98 10.25
CA SER A 7 5.53 10.20 11.41
C SER A 7 5.43 8.71 11.18
N VAL A 8 5.79 7.96 12.22
CA VAL A 8 5.69 6.51 12.28
C VAL A 8 5.13 6.17 13.64
N ALA A 9 4.03 5.42 13.71
CA ALA A 9 3.48 5.04 15.01
C ALA A 9 4.35 3.99 15.71
N PHE A 10 4.84 2.99 14.97
CA PHE A 10 5.78 1.98 15.47
C PHE A 10 6.96 1.84 14.50
N ASP A 11 8.18 2.12 14.98
CA ASP A 11 9.43 1.94 14.21
C ASP A 11 10.25 0.80 14.85
N ILE A 12 10.33 -0.32 14.13
CA ILE A 12 10.90 -1.59 14.60
C ILE A 12 12.15 -1.89 13.78
N ASN A 13 13.28 -2.11 14.43
CA ASN A 13 14.55 -2.35 13.75
C ASN A 13 15.30 -3.49 14.45
N ASN A 14 15.78 -4.47 13.68
CA ASN A 14 16.59 -5.61 14.17
C ASN A 14 15.90 -6.38 15.32
N ALA A 15 14.64 -6.77 15.10
CA ALA A 15 13.82 -7.43 16.10
C ALA A 15 13.30 -8.79 15.60
N ASP A 16 13.04 -9.69 16.54
CA ASP A 16 12.56 -11.04 16.26
C ASP A 16 11.25 -11.31 17.00
N ASP A 17 10.39 -12.14 16.40
CA ASP A 17 9.18 -12.68 17.01
C ASP A 17 8.22 -11.61 17.57
N ILE A 18 8.13 -10.47 16.88
CA ILE A 18 7.26 -9.36 17.26
C ILE A 18 5.80 -9.69 16.91
N THR A 19 4.91 -9.46 17.88
CA THR A 19 3.47 -9.67 17.70
C THR A 19 2.67 -8.42 18.10
N PHE A 20 1.81 -7.93 17.21
CA PHE A 20 0.79 -6.92 17.49
C PHE A 20 -0.59 -7.56 17.47
N LYS A 21 -1.42 -7.28 18.48
CA LYS A 21 -2.82 -7.73 18.55
C LYS A 21 -3.74 -6.60 18.95
N ASN A 22 -4.85 -6.43 18.24
CA ASN A 22 -5.90 -5.46 18.58
C ASN A 22 -5.38 -4.01 18.72
N VAL A 23 -4.44 -3.62 17.86
CA VAL A 23 -3.83 -2.28 17.86
C VAL A 23 -4.51 -1.43 16.79
N THR A 24 -4.85 -0.18 17.12
CA THR A 24 -5.34 0.79 16.15
C THR A 24 -4.42 2.00 16.14
N VAL A 25 -4.04 2.46 14.95
CA VAL A 25 -3.23 3.66 14.75
C VAL A 25 -4.03 4.70 13.98
N GLU A 26 -3.99 5.94 14.44
CA GLU A 26 -4.67 7.07 13.81
C GLU A 26 -3.68 8.21 13.50
N GLY A 27 -3.83 8.82 12.32
CA GLY A 27 -3.14 10.07 11.97
C GLY A 27 -1.63 9.97 11.75
N ALA A 28 -1.08 8.77 11.58
CA ALA A 28 0.33 8.57 11.25
C ALA A 28 0.54 8.46 9.73
N ASP A 29 1.69 8.93 9.22
CA ASP A 29 2.08 8.76 7.81
C ASP A 29 2.40 7.29 7.52
N ILE A 30 2.98 6.59 8.51
CA ILE A 30 3.22 5.16 8.50
C ILE A 30 2.72 4.56 9.82
N GLY A 31 1.84 3.56 9.75
CA GLY A 31 1.40 2.81 10.93
C GLY A 31 2.57 2.05 11.56
N ILE A 32 3.06 1.03 10.86
CA ILE A 32 4.20 0.21 11.28
C ILE A 32 5.31 0.31 10.23
N ARG A 33 6.47 0.79 10.65
CA ARG A 33 7.73 0.58 9.94
C ARG A 33 8.50 -0.54 10.60
N ALA A 34 8.89 -1.55 9.83
CA ALA A 34 9.77 -2.61 10.31
C ALA A 34 10.93 -2.81 9.32
N ARG A 35 12.16 -2.93 9.84
CA ARG A 35 13.38 -3.21 9.07
C ARG A 35 14.18 -4.30 9.75
N ASN A 36 14.80 -5.18 8.95
CA ASN A 36 15.63 -6.29 9.42
C ASN A 36 14.93 -7.11 10.53
N THR A 37 13.62 -7.35 10.37
CA THR A 37 12.80 -8.03 11.38
C THR A 37 12.52 -9.47 10.96
N ARG A 38 12.41 -10.39 11.92
CA ARG A 38 12.03 -11.79 11.68
C ARG A 38 10.72 -12.14 12.37
N ASN A 39 9.88 -12.94 11.71
CA ASN A 39 8.64 -13.49 12.28
C ASN A 39 7.66 -12.43 12.82
N LEU A 40 7.41 -11.38 12.04
CA LEU A 40 6.47 -10.33 12.43
C LEU A 40 5.01 -10.80 12.29
N LYS A 41 4.21 -10.71 13.36
CA LYS A 41 2.79 -11.11 13.37
C LYS A 41 1.89 -9.95 13.72
N LEU A 42 0.86 -9.72 12.93
CA LEU A 42 -0.17 -8.72 13.16
C LEU A 42 -1.53 -9.37 13.07
N ASP A 43 -2.32 -9.21 14.12
CA ASP A 43 -3.68 -9.73 14.20
C ASP A 43 -4.64 -8.60 14.63
N ASN A 44 -5.66 -8.35 13.81
CA ASN A 44 -6.66 -7.33 14.05
C ASN A 44 -6.05 -5.91 14.23
N PHE A 45 -5.21 -5.49 13.28
CA PHE A 45 -4.62 -4.14 13.27
C PHE A 45 -5.52 -3.14 12.52
N GLY A 46 -5.86 -2.03 13.17
CA GLY A 46 -6.60 -0.91 12.60
C GLY A 46 -5.67 0.23 12.16
N PHE A 47 -5.97 0.86 11.03
CA PHE A 47 -5.30 2.10 10.61
C PHE A 47 -6.30 3.10 10.08
N GLU A 48 -6.30 4.32 10.63
CA GLU A 48 -7.11 5.43 10.16
C GLU A 48 -6.25 6.63 9.80
N GLY A 49 -6.19 6.97 8.50
CA GLY A 49 -5.34 8.06 8.01
C GLY A 49 -5.14 8.03 6.50
N ASP A 50 -4.50 9.07 5.98
CA ASP A 50 -4.13 9.23 4.56
C ASP A 50 -2.74 8.65 4.21
N GLY A 51 -1.98 8.27 5.25
CA GLY A 51 -0.69 7.57 5.12
C GLY A 51 -0.81 6.10 4.68
N ARG A 52 0.21 5.32 5.04
CA ARG A 52 0.28 3.88 4.76
C ARG A 52 0.23 3.11 6.06
N ALA A 53 -0.55 2.03 6.12
CA ALA A 53 -0.55 1.19 7.32
C ALA A 53 0.82 0.52 7.56
N PHE A 54 1.48 0.05 6.50
CA PHE A 54 2.66 -0.81 6.61
C PHE A 54 3.79 -0.38 5.66
N ASP A 55 5.00 -0.36 6.21
CA ASP A 55 6.26 -0.22 5.50
C ASP A 55 7.26 -1.22 6.10
N ILE A 56 7.24 -2.46 5.61
CA ILE A 56 7.89 -3.61 6.25
C ILE A 56 8.93 -4.22 5.33
N GLN A 57 10.13 -4.47 5.87
CA GLN A 57 11.16 -5.32 5.28
C GLN A 57 11.53 -6.37 6.34
N ALA A 58 11.15 -7.62 6.09
CA ALA A 58 11.26 -8.70 7.05
C ALA A 58 11.53 -10.04 6.35
N GLU A 59 12.09 -11.01 7.09
CA GLU A 59 12.29 -12.37 6.58
C GLU A 59 10.95 -13.12 6.41
N SER A 60 10.01 -12.88 7.31
CA SER A 60 8.66 -13.44 7.27
C SER A 60 7.69 -12.50 7.99
N ALA A 61 6.45 -12.46 7.51
CA ALA A 61 5.38 -11.81 8.24
C ALA A 61 4.01 -12.45 8.00
N GLU A 62 3.15 -12.32 9.00
CA GLU A 62 1.76 -12.72 8.97
C GLU A 62 0.89 -11.52 9.34
N ILE A 63 0.04 -11.07 8.42
CA ILE A 63 -0.87 -9.94 8.64
C ILE A 63 -2.30 -10.41 8.40
N LYS A 64 -3.08 -10.44 9.49
CA LYS A 64 -4.45 -10.94 9.50
C LYS A 64 -5.42 -9.94 10.09
N GLY A 65 -6.64 -9.92 9.54
CA GLY A 65 -7.76 -9.22 10.16
C GLY A 65 -7.64 -7.69 10.15
N THR A 66 -6.79 -7.10 9.32
CA THR A 66 -6.59 -5.64 9.35
C THR A 66 -7.80 -4.89 8.82
N ARG A 67 -8.01 -3.67 9.34
CA ARG A 67 -9.11 -2.78 8.93
C ARG A 67 -8.54 -1.39 8.67
N ILE A 68 -8.45 -1.02 7.40
CA ILE A 68 -7.80 0.22 7.00
C ILE A 68 -8.82 1.20 6.44
N LYS A 69 -9.00 2.31 7.15
CA LYS A 69 -9.87 3.41 6.73
C LYS A 69 -9.02 4.59 6.28
N SER A 70 -9.00 4.80 4.96
CA SER A 70 -8.39 6.01 4.42
C SER A 70 -9.39 7.15 4.48
N THR A 71 -8.99 8.25 5.11
CA THR A 71 -9.68 9.51 4.92
C THR A 71 -9.39 9.97 3.49
N PRO A 72 -10.39 10.22 2.64
CA PRO A 72 -10.14 10.82 1.33
C PRO A 72 -9.44 12.16 1.58
N SER A 73 -8.16 12.26 1.20
CA SER A 73 -7.45 13.53 1.36
C SER A 73 -8.22 14.57 0.54
N LYS A 74 -8.55 15.70 1.18
CA LYS A 74 -9.20 16.81 0.49
C LYS A 74 -8.25 17.27 -0.60
N ALA A 75 -8.55 16.90 -1.85
CA ALA A 75 -8.06 17.47 -3.10
C ALA A 75 -6.74 18.25 -2.94
N GLY A 76 -5.62 17.53 -2.85
CA GLY A 76 -4.34 18.19 -2.70
C GLY A 76 -3.23 17.17 -2.81
N SER A 77 -2.73 16.99 -4.03
CA SER A 77 -1.55 16.20 -4.36
C SER A 77 -1.67 14.71 -4.05
N PHE A 78 -1.68 13.89 -5.11
CA PHE A 78 -1.29 12.50 -4.96
C PHE A 78 0.13 12.49 -4.41
N VAL A 79 0.29 12.32 -3.09
CA VAL A 79 1.58 12.06 -2.44
C VAL A 79 2.29 11.04 -3.30
N GLY A 80 3.43 11.46 -3.88
CA GLY A 80 4.11 10.72 -4.93
C GLY A 80 4.24 9.25 -4.55
N TRP A 81 3.93 8.36 -5.50
CA TRP A 81 4.12 6.93 -5.31
C TRP A 81 5.57 6.67 -4.90
N VAL A 82 5.79 6.37 -3.63
CA VAL A 82 7.10 6.04 -3.08
C VAL A 82 7.44 4.62 -3.51
N LYS A 83 8.67 4.41 -4.00
CA LYS A 83 9.50 3.24 -3.64
C LYS A 83 8.84 2.06 -2.95
N PRO A 84 7.88 1.24 -3.45
CA PRO A 84 7.48 0.15 -2.61
C PRO A 84 8.68 -0.81 -2.57
N ASN A 85 9.00 -1.29 -1.38
CA ASN A 85 10.12 -2.20 -1.14
C ASN A 85 9.89 -3.52 -1.91
N GLY A 86 8.62 -3.92 -2.06
CA GLY A 86 8.20 -5.01 -2.92
C GLY A 86 6.96 -4.66 -3.75
N PRO A 87 6.45 -5.60 -4.55
CA PRO A 87 5.34 -5.36 -5.46
C PRO A 87 4.00 -5.21 -4.68
N PRO A 88 3.12 -4.30 -5.09
CA PRO A 88 1.87 -4.06 -4.39
C PRO A 88 0.90 -5.23 -4.58
N LEU A 89 0.26 -5.66 -3.49
CA LEU A 89 -0.81 -6.65 -3.56
C LEU A 89 -2.10 -6.03 -4.14
N PRO A 90 -2.84 -6.75 -5.00
CA PRO A 90 -4.10 -6.28 -5.50
C PRO A 90 -5.21 -6.39 -4.45
N ALA A 91 -6.14 -5.45 -4.45
CA ALA A 91 -7.36 -5.47 -3.68
C ALA A 91 -8.58 -5.31 -4.60
N GLN A 92 -9.70 -5.93 -4.22
CA GLN A 92 -10.96 -5.89 -4.96
C GLN A 92 -12.05 -5.22 -4.13
N CYS A 93 -12.70 -4.22 -4.71
CA CYS A 93 -13.86 -3.59 -4.08
C CYS A 93 -15.14 -4.40 -4.33
N PRO A 94 -15.88 -4.85 -3.30
CA PRO A 94 -17.14 -5.56 -3.50
C PRO A 94 -18.25 -4.67 -4.04
N HIS A 95 -18.17 -3.35 -3.82
CA HIS A 95 -19.17 -2.37 -4.25
C HIS A 95 -19.05 -2.02 -5.74
N CYS A 96 -17.94 -1.43 -6.17
CA CYS A 96 -17.75 -1.00 -7.57
C CYS A 96 -17.00 -2.03 -8.45
N LYS A 97 -16.66 -3.20 -7.89
CA LYS A 97 -15.93 -4.30 -8.56
C LYS A 97 -14.52 -3.95 -9.07
N SER A 98 -14.02 -2.75 -8.80
CA SER A 98 -12.68 -2.34 -9.21
C SER A 98 -11.60 -3.19 -8.53
N ILE A 99 -10.61 -3.62 -9.31
CA ILE A 99 -9.36 -4.20 -8.81
C ILE A 99 -8.27 -3.13 -8.89
N PHE A 100 -7.54 -2.90 -7.80
CA PHE A 100 -6.52 -1.85 -7.69
C PHE A 100 -5.33 -2.31 -6.84
N PRO A 101 -4.12 -1.76 -7.05
CA PRO A 101 -2.98 -2.03 -6.19
C PRO A 101 -3.19 -1.36 -4.83
N SER A 102 -3.01 -2.13 -3.75
CA SER A 102 -3.07 -1.60 -2.39
C SER A 102 -1.96 -0.58 -2.15
N ARG A 103 -2.29 0.52 -1.47
CA ARG A 103 -1.32 1.57 -1.11
C ARG A 103 -0.75 1.39 0.29
N HIS A 104 -1.44 0.61 1.10
CA HIS A 104 -1.15 0.46 2.53
C HIS A 104 -0.11 -0.60 2.84
N TYR A 105 0.16 -1.49 1.89
CA TYR A 105 1.04 -2.64 2.05
C TYR A 105 2.33 -2.42 1.28
N ASN A 106 3.22 -1.59 1.84
CA ASN A 106 4.57 -1.48 1.33
C ASN A 106 5.46 -2.56 1.98
N VAL A 107 5.52 -3.75 1.39
CA VAL A 107 6.13 -4.93 2.01
C VAL A 107 7.17 -5.59 1.09
N GLU A 108 8.34 -5.92 1.63
CA GLU A 108 9.40 -6.73 0.98
C GLU A 108 9.70 -7.94 1.88
N ILE A 109 9.03 -9.06 1.58
CA ILE A 109 8.99 -10.22 2.47
C ILE A 109 8.88 -11.50 1.62
N PRO A 110 9.81 -12.47 1.73
CA PRO A 110 9.78 -13.69 0.90
C PRO A 110 8.67 -14.67 1.30
N ARG A 111 8.16 -14.56 2.53
CA ARG A 111 7.05 -15.38 3.04
C ARG A 111 6.06 -14.49 3.76
N PHE A 112 5.07 -14.02 3.02
CA PHE A 112 4.06 -13.09 3.50
C PHE A 112 2.68 -13.73 3.51
N LEU A 113 2.16 -14.03 4.70
CA LEU A 113 0.81 -14.57 4.87
C LEU A 113 -0.19 -13.42 5.10
N VAL A 114 -1.21 -13.37 4.25
CA VAL A 114 -2.24 -12.31 4.22
C VAL A 114 -3.61 -12.96 4.29
N LYS A 115 -4.46 -12.53 5.23
CA LYS A 115 -5.81 -13.09 5.37
C LYS A 115 -6.80 -12.12 6.00
N ASN A 116 -8.02 -12.05 5.47
CA ASN A 116 -9.14 -11.27 5.99
C ASN A 116 -8.77 -9.79 6.22
N ASN A 117 -8.13 -9.19 5.22
CA ASN A 117 -7.66 -7.80 5.28
C ASN A 117 -8.56 -6.91 4.43
N LEU A 118 -9.03 -5.80 5.02
CA LEU A 118 -9.91 -4.85 4.34
C LEU A 118 -9.27 -3.47 4.28
N GLU A 119 -9.47 -2.78 3.15
CA GLU A 119 -9.05 -1.40 2.95
C GLU A 119 -10.12 -0.54 2.27
N THR A 120 -9.88 0.77 2.25
CA THR A 120 -10.76 1.72 1.57
C THR A 120 -10.49 1.75 0.07
N CYS A 121 -11.53 1.49 -0.72
CA CYS A 121 -11.47 1.57 -2.17
C CYS A 121 -11.15 3.00 -2.64
N PRO A 122 -10.06 3.22 -3.38
CA PRO A 122 -9.67 4.56 -3.85
C PRO A 122 -10.56 5.08 -4.99
N VAL A 123 -11.44 4.24 -5.55
CA VAL A 123 -12.33 4.59 -6.66
C VAL A 123 -13.68 5.11 -6.16
N CYS A 124 -14.30 4.41 -5.20
CA CYS A 124 -15.65 4.74 -4.71
C CYS A 124 -15.73 5.05 -3.21
N GLY A 125 -14.62 4.97 -2.47
CA GLY A 125 -14.57 5.26 -1.04
C GLY A 125 -15.13 4.17 -0.11
N HIS A 126 -15.62 3.05 -0.64
CA HIS A 126 -16.16 1.95 0.17
C HIS A 126 -15.06 1.25 1.00
N HIS A 127 -15.30 0.98 2.29
CA HIS A 127 -14.28 0.56 3.26
C HIS A 127 -14.03 -0.96 3.35
N GLU A 128 -14.72 -1.75 2.53
CA GLU A 128 -14.65 -3.22 2.57
C GLU A 128 -13.98 -3.79 1.31
N ALA A 129 -13.01 -3.08 0.73
CA ALA A 129 -12.23 -3.68 -0.35
C ALA A 129 -11.31 -4.76 0.20
N THR A 130 -11.43 -5.98 -0.33
CA THR A 130 -10.69 -7.15 0.14
C THR A 130 -9.34 -7.22 -0.53
N LEU A 131 -8.27 -7.26 0.26
CA LEU A 131 -6.92 -7.52 -0.23
C LEU A 131 -6.78 -8.97 -0.68
N ALA A 132 -5.94 -9.25 -1.68
CA ALA A 132 -5.55 -10.61 -2.07
C ALA A 132 -5.13 -11.43 -0.85
N GLU A 133 -5.69 -12.64 -0.75
CA GLU A 133 -5.46 -13.56 0.36
C GLU A 133 -4.57 -14.73 -0.07
N GLY A 134 -3.68 -15.14 0.82
CA GLY A 134 -2.75 -16.21 0.55
C GLY A 134 -1.40 -16.08 1.24
N LEU A 135 -0.53 -17.02 0.93
CA LEU A 135 0.89 -16.96 1.20
C LEU A 135 1.61 -16.49 -0.06
N PHE A 136 2.31 -15.38 0.02
CA PHE A 136 3.02 -14.77 -1.11
C PHE A 136 4.53 -14.73 -0.85
N ASP A 137 5.30 -14.81 -1.93
CA ASP A 137 6.69 -14.40 -2.01
C ASP A 137 6.75 -13.05 -2.71
N LEU A 138 7.20 -12.04 -1.96
CA LEU A 138 7.30 -10.66 -2.40
C LEU A 138 8.76 -10.21 -2.54
N VAL A 139 9.72 -11.14 -2.57
CA VAL A 139 11.12 -10.81 -2.85
C VAL A 139 11.33 -10.68 -4.35
N GLY A 140 11.67 -9.47 -4.77
CA GLY A 140 11.92 -9.12 -6.16
C GLY A 140 10.89 -8.16 -6.71
N GLU A 141 10.75 -8.15 -8.03
CA GLU A 141 9.91 -7.19 -8.73
C GLU A 141 8.43 -7.64 -8.82
N PHE A 142 8.13 -8.90 -8.44
CA PHE A 142 6.87 -9.59 -8.76
C PHE A 142 6.25 -10.32 -7.56
N VAL A 143 4.91 -10.27 -7.46
CA VAL A 143 4.16 -11.04 -6.45
C VAL A 143 4.07 -12.48 -6.95
N LYS A 144 4.63 -13.43 -6.21
CA LYS A 144 4.42 -14.85 -6.46
C LYS A 144 3.51 -15.40 -5.38
N ALA A 145 2.27 -15.80 -5.72
CA ALA A 145 1.48 -16.55 -4.73
C ALA A 145 2.04 -17.97 -4.61
N LEU A 146 2.40 -18.37 -3.40
CA LEU A 146 2.79 -19.74 -3.08
C LEU A 146 1.53 -20.57 -2.80
N GLU A 147 0.57 -19.95 -2.12
CA GLU A 147 -0.77 -20.46 -1.87
C GLU A 147 -1.74 -19.28 -1.92
N ALA A 148 -2.90 -19.43 -2.54
CA ALA A 148 -3.92 -18.38 -2.61
C ALA A 148 -5.32 -19.00 -2.62
N ASP A 149 -6.30 -18.25 -2.13
CA ASP A 149 -7.69 -18.68 -2.20
C ASP A 149 -8.24 -18.62 -3.64
N GLY A 150 -9.38 -19.27 -3.87
CA GLY A 150 -9.97 -19.36 -5.22
C GLY A 150 -10.29 -18.00 -5.82
N ALA A 151 -10.74 -17.04 -4.99
CA ALA A 151 -11.06 -15.69 -5.43
C ALA A 151 -9.81 -14.92 -5.85
N THR A 152 -8.72 -14.99 -5.07
CA THR A 152 -7.43 -14.38 -5.40
C THR A 152 -6.86 -14.98 -6.66
N ILE A 153 -6.88 -16.31 -6.81
CA ILE A 153 -6.43 -16.97 -8.05
C ILE A 153 -7.24 -16.48 -9.25
N ALA A 154 -8.57 -16.39 -9.13
CA ALA A 154 -9.42 -15.90 -10.22
C ALA A 154 -9.11 -14.43 -10.56
N MET A 155 -8.91 -13.57 -9.56
CA MET A 155 -8.53 -12.17 -9.72
C MET A 155 -7.17 -12.03 -10.44
N LEU A 156 -6.16 -12.76 -9.98
CA LEU A 156 -4.82 -12.73 -10.56
C LEU A 156 -4.81 -13.28 -12.00
N LYS A 157 -5.58 -14.35 -12.29
CA LYS A 157 -5.76 -14.87 -13.65
C LYS A 157 -6.48 -13.88 -14.57
N ALA A 158 -7.52 -13.21 -14.08
CA ALA A 158 -8.23 -12.20 -14.87
C ALA A 158 -7.30 -11.06 -15.28
N LEU A 159 -6.43 -10.61 -14.38
CA LEU A 159 -5.41 -9.60 -14.68
C LEU A 159 -4.30 -10.14 -15.62
N GLY A 160 -3.94 -11.41 -15.48
CA GLY A 160 -2.85 -12.02 -16.24
C GLY A 160 -3.18 -12.37 -17.69
N ALA A 161 -4.42 -12.81 -17.96
CA ALA A 161 -4.79 -13.36 -19.28
C ALA A 161 -4.64 -12.35 -20.45
N PRO A 162 -5.07 -11.08 -20.35
CA PRO A 162 -4.84 -10.11 -21.42
C PRO A 162 -3.36 -9.93 -21.73
N THR A 163 -2.53 -9.84 -20.69
CA THR A 163 -1.09 -9.71 -20.90
C THR A 163 -0.48 -10.94 -21.52
N GLU A 164 -0.89 -12.14 -21.11
CA GLU A 164 -0.33 -13.36 -21.66
C GLU A 164 -0.54 -13.42 -23.19
N SER A 165 -1.74 -13.09 -23.67
CA SER A 165 -2.01 -12.96 -25.11
C SER A 165 -1.15 -11.89 -25.78
N PHE A 166 -0.93 -10.75 -25.12
CA PHE A 166 -0.03 -9.71 -25.63
C PHE A 166 1.42 -10.20 -25.76
N LEU A 167 1.95 -10.88 -24.74
CA LEU A 167 3.33 -11.38 -24.72
C LEU A 167 3.56 -12.47 -25.77
N ARG A 168 2.53 -13.25 -26.08
CA ARG A 168 2.53 -14.22 -27.18
C ARG A 168 2.37 -13.59 -28.55
N GLY A 169 2.15 -12.27 -28.63
CA GLY A 169 1.90 -11.55 -29.87
C GLY A 169 0.51 -11.80 -30.49
N GLU A 170 -0.43 -12.32 -29.71
CA GLU A 170 -1.80 -12.64 -30.15
C GLU A 170 -2.69 -11.39 -30.16
N THR A 171 -2.39 -10.39 -29.34
CA THR A 171 -3.13 -9.12 -29.24
C THR A 171 -2.21 -7.92 -29.36
N SER A 172 -2.73 -6.82 -29.91
CA SER A 172 -2.05 -5.53 -29.90
C SER A 172 -2.11 -4.86 -28.52
N VAL A 173 -1.26 -3.85 -28.31
CA VAL A 173 -1.29 -3.00 -27.10
C VAL A 173 -2.69 -2.43 -26.85
N SER A 174 -3.30 -1.86 -27.89
CA SER A 174 -4.62 -1.20 -27.81
C SER A 174 -5.72 -2.19 -27.42
N GLU A 175 -5.75 -3.36 -28.06
CA GLU A 175 -6.70 -4.42 -27.74
C GLU A 175 -6.52 -4.92 -26.31
N THR A 176 -5.27 -5.05 -25.87
CA THR A 176 -5.00 -5.56 -24.52
C THR A 176 -5.38 -4.55 -23.44
N ILE A 177 -5.12 -3.26 -23.66
CA ILE A 177 -5.63 -2.19 -22.80
C ILE A 177 -7.16 -2.22 -22.75
N HIS A 178 -7.83 -2.43 -23.88
CA HIS A 178 -9.29 -2.53 -23.93
C HIS A 178 -9.83 -3.79 -23.22
N GLN A 179 -9.10 -4.92 -23.24
CA GLN A 179 -9.43 -6.09 -22.43
C GLN A 179 -9.25 -5.80 -20.93
N ILE A 180 -8.15 -5.14 -20.55
CA ILE A 180 -7.90 -4.70 -19.17
C ILE A 180 -8.97 -3.72 -18.71
N GLU A 181 -9.47 -2.83 -19.58
CA GLU A 181 -10.52 -1.87 -19.25
C GLU A 181 -11.80 -2.54 -18.76
N LYS A 182 -12.16 -3.69 -19.34
CA LYS A 182 -13.32 -4.48 -18.93
C LYS A 182 -13.16 -5.09 -17.53
N ILE A 183 -11.93 -5.28 -17.07
CA ILE A 183 -11.59 -5.86 -15.77
C ILE A 183 -11.35 -4.78 -14.72
N SER A 184 -10.53 -3.78 -15.07
CA SER A 184 -10.19 -2.62 -14.25
C SER A 184 -10.08 -1.36 -15.14
N PRO A 185 -11.17 -0.58 -15.24
CA PRO A 185 -11.17 0.68 -15.99
C PRO A 185 -10.09 1.66 -15.52
N ALA A 186 -9.79 1.64 -14.21
CA ALA A 186 -8.75 2.47 -13.63
C ALA A 186 -7.35 2.09 -14.14
N ALA A 187 -7.05 0.79 -14.24
CA ALA A 187 -5.79 0.31 -14.80
C ALA A 187 -5.64 0.70 -16.28
N ALA A 188 -6.70 0.47 -17.07
CA ALA A 188 -6.70 0.86 -18.48
C ALA A 188 -6.45 2.36 -18.68
N LYS A 189 -7.11 3.23 -17.90
CA LYS A 189 -6.89 4.68 -17.95
C LYS A 189 -5.44 5.09 -17.72
N VAL A 190 -4.69 4.35 -16.88
CA VAL A 190 -3.25 4.59 -16.67
C VAL A 190 -2.45 4.12 -17.87
N LEU A 191 -2.76 2.92 -18.39
CA LEU A 191 -2.08 2.30 -19.53
C LEU A 191 -2.29 3.07 -20.85
N SER A 192 -3.46 3.70 -21.04
CA SER A 192 -3.80 4.48 -22.23
C SER A 192 -3.02 5.80 -22.37
N LYS A 193 -2.22 6.20 -21.37
CA LYS A 193 -1.48 7.46 -21.43
C LYS A 193 -0.37 7.38 -22.50
N PRO A 194 -0.23 8.35 -23.42
CA PRO A 194 0.72 8.29 -24.53
C PRO A 194 2.17 8.00 -24.09
N ASN A 195 2.56 8.58 -22.95
CA ASN A 195 3.90 8.45 -22.37
C ASN A 195 4.16 7.02 -21.84
N VAL A 196 3.09 6.30 -21.46
CA VAL A 196 3.12 4.89 -21.04
C VAL A 196 3.04 3.96 -22.24
N VAL A 197 2.32 4.33 -23.30
CA VAL A 197 2.23 3.55 -24.55
C VAL A 197 3.58 3.47 -25.28
N VAL A 198 4.37 4.55 -25.27
CA VAL A 198 5.65 4.63 -26.02
C VAL A 198 6.82 3.87 -25.37
N ILE A 199 6.87 3.77 -24.05
CA ILE A 199 7.94 3.09 -23.30
C ILE A 199 7.46 1.79 -22.64
N GLY A 200 6.16 1.70 -22.35
CA GLY A 200 5.65 0.91 -21.25
C GLY A 200 4.42 0.07 -21.57
N ALA A 201 3.99 -0.04 -22.82
CA ALA A 201 2.92 -0.97 -23.14
C ALA A 201 3.33 -2.40 -22.77
N SER A 202 4.48 -2.87 -23.26
CA SER A 202 4.97 -4.23 -22.99
C SER A 202 5.35 -4.48 -21.53
N VAL A 203 5.86 -3.45 -20.83
CA VAL A 203 6.32 -3.57 -19.44
C VAL A 203 5.16 -3.41 -18.45
N ALA A 204 4.23 -2.49 -18.69
CA ALA A 204 3.05 -2.33 -17.85
C ALA A 204 2.04 -3.47 -18.08
N LEU A 205 2.01 -4.02 -19.30
CA LEU A 205 1.37 -5.31 -19.57
C LEU A 205 2.05 -6.42 -18.78
N LEU A 206 3.40 -6.53 -18.81
CA LEU A 206 4.15 -7.47 -17.96
C LEU A 206 3.64 -7.44 -16.50
N PHE A 207 3.50 -6.25 -15.90
CA PHE A 207 3.02 -6.08 -14.52
C PHE A 207 1.60 -6.62 -14.29
N THR A 208 0.80 -6.72 -15.35
CA THR A 208 -0.51 -7.39 -15.34
C THR A 208 -0.39 -8.91 -15.57
N ALA A 209 0.55 -9.41 -16.41
CA ALA A 209 0.82 -10.86 -16.60
C ALA A 209 1.31 -11.57 -15.34
N MET A 210 2.03 -10.86 -14.49
CA MET A 210 2.64 -11.41 -13.29
C MET A 210 1.64 -11.96 -12.26
N GLY A 211 0.33 -11.75 -12.46
CA GLY A 211 -0.73 -12.50 -11.77
C GLY A 211 -0.88 -13.97 -12.22
N SER A 212 -0.18 -14.43 -13.26
CA SER A 212 -0.22 -15.84 -13.68
C SER A 212 0.87 -16.65 -12.97
N LEU A 213 0.44 -17.44 -11.99
CA LEU A 213 1.24 -18.18 -10.99
C LEU A 213 2.38 -19.10 -11.51
N ASN A 214 2.49 -19.34 -12.82
CA ASN A 214 3.43 -20.33 -13.38
C ASN A 214 4.43 -19.80 -14.42
N ILE A 215 4.35 -18.55 -14.88
CA ILE A 215 5.20 -18.04 -15.99
C ILE A 215 6.50 -17.38 -15.49
N ILE A 216 6.56 -17.00 -14.21
CA ILE A 216 7.68 -16.21 -13.65
C ILE A 216 9.00 -16.99 -13.61
N HIS A 217 8.98 -18.31 -13.41
CA HIS A 217 10.20 -19.12 -13.37
C HIS A 217 10.89 -19.15 -14.75
N ASP A 218 10.15 -19.48 -15.82
CA ASP A 218 10.69 -19.55 -17.18
C ASP A 218 11.08 -18.17 -17.75
N PHE A 219 10.39 -17.10 -17.33
CA PHE A 219 10.65 -15.76 -17.87
C PHE A 219 11.87 -15.09 -17.22
N ASN A 220 12.09 -15.30 -15.92
CA ASN A 220 13.22 -14.71 -15.20
C ASN A 220 14.57 -15.31 -15.66
N ASP A 221 14.58 -16.59 -16.03
CA ASP A 221 15.78 -17.28 -16.54
C ASP A 221 16.21 -16.75 -17.94
N ASN A 222 15.29 -16.17 -18.72
CA ASN A 222 15.53 -15.84 -20.12
C ASN A 222 15.73 -14.32 -20.42
N TYR A 223 15.22 -13.41 -19.60
CA TYR A 223 15.08 -11.99 -20.02
C TYR A 223 15.78 -10.91 -19.15
N ARG A 224 16.56 -11.26 -18.11
CA ARG A 224 17.39 -10.32 -17.29
C ARG A 224 16.69 -8.99 -16.89
N ILE A 225 15.48 -9.09 -16.36
CA ILE A 225 14.54 -7.97 -16.20
C ILE A 225 14.93 -6.97 -15.10
N SER A 226 15.71 -7.40 -14.11
CA SER A 226 16.12 -6.56 -12.97
C SER A 226 16.84 -5.26 -13.38
N GLU A 227 17.48 -5.26 -14.55
CA GLU A 227 18.14 -4.07 -15.11
C GLU A 227 17.14 -3.02 -15.63
N TYR A 228 15.97 -3.43 -16.15
CA TYR A 228 14.96 -2.54 -16.73
C TYR A 228 13.89 -2.11 -15.74
N GLY A 229 13.51 -2.98 -14.80
CA GLY A 229 12.51 -2.68 -13.76
C GLY A 229 12.92 -1.52 -12.87
N THR A 230 14.19 -1.44 -12.48
CA THR A 230 14.72 -0.37 -11.63
C THR A 230 14.74 1.01 -12.30
N LEU A 231 15.06 1.08 -13.60
CA LEU A 231 15.09 2.33 -14.37
C LEU A 231 13.68 2.91 -14.55
N LEU A 232 12.71 2.06 -14.90
CA LEU A 232 11.30 2.47 -15.05
C LEU A 232 10.71 2.95 -13.73
N TYR A 233 11.01 2.24 -12.64
CA TYR A 233 10.60 2.60 -11.29
C TYR A 233 11.09 4.01 -10.90
N ARG A 234 12.37 4.29 -11.17
CA ARG A 234 13.01 5.56 -10.83
C ARG A 234 12.43 6.73 -11.62
N TRP A 235 11.95 6.48 -12.84
CA TRP A 235 11.25 7.47 -13.65
C TRP A 235 9.84 7.80 -13.10
N MET A 236 9.07 6.80 -12.70
CA MET A 236 7.71 7.01 -12.15
C MET A 236 7.68 7.72 -10.79
N SER A 237 8.76 7.60 -9.99
CA SER A 237 8.84 8.17 -8.62
C SER A 237 9.40 9.60 -8.54
N GLY A 238 9.84 10.18 -9.67
CA GLY A 238 10.38 11.54 -9.74
C GLY A 238 9.37 12.64 -10.12
N VAL A 239 8.11 12.30 -10.36
CA VAL A 239 7.10 13.21 -10.95
C VAL A 239 5.83 13.18 -10.10
N VAL A 240 5.53 14.28 -9.39
CA VAL A 240 4.19 14.53 -8.84
C VAL A 240 3.41 15.37 -9.84
N ILE A 241 2.22 14.89 -10.19
CA ILE A 241 1.33 15.52 -11.15
C ILE A 241 0.22 16.20 -10.34
N GLU A 242 0.32 17.50 -10.14
CA GLU A 242 -0.79 18.29 -9.62
C GLU A 242 -1.59 18.85 -10.80
N GLY A 243 -2.87 18.47 -10.85
CA GLY A 243 -3.82 19.15 -11.72
C GLY A 243 -4.27 20.44 -11.03
N ASN A 244 -4.12 21.57 -11.72
CA ASN A 244 -4.71 22.82 -11.28
C ASN A 244 -6.16 22.95 -11.77
N ASP A 245 -6.87 23.95 -11.26
CA ASP A 245 -8.29 24.23 -11.51
C ASP A 245 -8.61 24.54 -12.99
N THR A 246 -7.58 24.66 -13.85
CA THR A 246 -7.70 24.88 -15.30
C THR A 246 -7.51 23.62 -16.14
N GLY A 247 -7.26 22.47 -15.50
CA GLY A 247 -6.99 21.20 -16.21
C GLY A 247 -5.57 21.09 -16.77
N ARG A 248 -4.65 21.96 -16.35
CA ARG A 248 -3.22 21.87 -16.67
C ARG A 248 -2.47 21.16 -15.53
N PHE A 249 -1.45 20.40 -15.92
CA PHE A 249 -0.62 19.63 -14.99
C PHE A 249 0.76 20.28 -14.86
N GLU A 250 1.15 20.64 -13.63
CA GLU A 250 2.48 21.18 -13.33
C GLU A 250 3.27 20.26 -12.40
N LEU A 251 4.58 20.23 -12.61
CA LEU A 251 5.57 19.53 -11.79
C LEU A 251 5.97 20.45 -10.63
N LYS A 252 5.68 20.06 -9.38
CA LYS A 252 6.07 20.81 -8.19
C LYS A 252 6.90 19.99 -7.21
N GLN A 253 7.84 20.69 -6.57
CA GLN A 253 8.68 20.22 -5.47
C GLN A 253 8.11 20.84 -4.19
N ILE A 254 7.88 20.05 -3.14
CA ILE A 254 7.05 20.46 -1.99
C ILE A 254 7.88 20.41 -0.70
N ASP A 255 7.76 21.45 0.12
CA ASP A 255 8.30 21.54 1.48
C ASP A 255 7.18 21.81 2.52
N THR A 256 7.30 21.12 3.65
CA THR A 256 6.91 21.49 5.04
C THR A 256 5.55 21.10 5.68
N TYR A 257 5.65 20.54 6.91
CA TYR A 257 4.84 20.71 8.16
C TYR A 257 4.03 19.56 8.83
N LYS A 258 4.06 19.68 10.18
CA LYS A 258 3.23 19.18 11.32
C LYS A 258 3.35 17.73 11.82
N LYS A 259 3.46 17.60 13.16
CA LYS A 259 3.68 16.36 13.95
C LYS A 259 2.36 15.74 14.46
N PRO A 260 2.26 14.42 14.66
CA PRO A 260 1.04 13.73 15.09
C PRO A 260 0.95 13.46 16.60
N ARG A 261 -0.20 12.87 17.00
CA ARG A 261 -0.54 12.44 18.36
C ARG A 261 -0.80 10.93 18.37
N LEU A 262 -0.38 10.25 19.43
CA LEU A 262 -0.63 8.83 19.67
C LEU A 262 -1.90 8.64 20.50
N GLY A 263 -2.75 7.68 20.12
CA GLY A 263 -3.94 7.24 20.86
C GLY A 263 -3.81 5.81 21.39
N ALA A 264 -3.45 5.68 22.66
CA ALA A 264 -3.71 4.58 23.63
C ALA A 264 -3.28 3.11 23.39
N ARG A 265 -3.11 2.45 24.57
CA ARG A 265 -2.93 1.03 24.98
C ARG A 265 -2.22 0.04 24.05
N ILE A 266 -1.08 -0.45 24.55
CA ILE A 266 -0.12 -1.32 23.86
C ILE A 266 0.11 -2.56 24.73
N ASP A 267 -0.30 -3.74 24.24
CA ASP A 267 0.15 -5.03 24.78
C ASP A 267 1.25 -5.57 23.86
N ILE A 268 2.52 -5.30 24.20
CA ILE A 268 3.68 -5.89 23.51
C ILE A 268 4.16 -7.08 24.32
N SER A 269 4.21 -8.26 23.71
CA SER A 269 4.89 -9.43 24.25
C SER A 269 5.96 -9.91 23.28
N GLY A 270 7.22 -9.94 23.72
CA GLY A 270 8.38 -10.39 22.93
C GLY A 270 9.22 -9.23 22.41
N GLY A 271 10.51 -9.23 22.78
CA GLY A 271 11.53 -8.27 22.33
C GLY A 271 11.61 -6.95 23.12
N GLN A 272 12.83 -6.44 23.34
CA GLN A 272 13.04 -5.07 23.82
C GLN A 272 12.64 -4.10 22.70
N VAL A 273 11.46 -3.49 22.81
CA VAL A 273 11.08 -2.36 21.96
C VAL A 273 11.68 -1.09 22.55
N SER A 274 12.75 -0.57 21.95
CA SER A 274 13.28 0.76 22.28
C SER A 274 12.43 1.83 21.60
N GLY A 275 11.22 2.04 22.11
CA GLY A 275 10.46 3.25 21.91
C GLY A 275 10.45 4.01 23.23
N THR A 276 11.18 5.12 23.35
CA THR A 276 10.85 6.10 24.39
C THR A 276 9.51 6.71 24.01
N PRO A 277 8.43 6.52 24.78
CA PRO A 277 7.36 7.49 24.71
C PRO A 277 8.00 8.79 25.20
N ASP A 278 8.25 9.75 24.31
CA ASP A 278 8.47 11.12 24.75
C ASP A 278 7.30 11.42 25.69
N THR A 279 7.61 11.57 26.98
CA THR A 279 6.63 11.80 28.02
C THR A 279 5.92 13.12 27.70
N LEU A 280 4.75 13.00 27.07
CA LEU A 280 3.85 14.12 26.95
C LEU A 280 3.43 14.53 28.37
N PRO A 281 3.44 15.85 28.68
CA PRO A 281 2.80 16.31 29.90
C PRO A 281 1.34 15.86 29.86
N LEU A 282 0.89 15.23 30.96
CA LEU A 282 -0.52 14.98 31.21
C LEU A 282 -1.29 16.28 30.91
N PRO A 283 -2.48 16.21 30.28
CA PRO A 283 -3.33 17.39 30.17
C PRO A 283 -3.52 17.96 31.58
N LEU A 284 -3.03 19.17 31.81
CA LEU A 284 -3.38 19.94 33.00
C LEU A 284 -4.91 19.96 33.05
N ALA A 285 -5.45 19.55 34.21
CA ALA A 285 -6.88 19.66 34.47
C ALA A 285 -7.34 21.07 34.08
N ALA A 286 -8.45 21.15 33.34
CA ALA A 286 -9.05 22.44 33.05
C ALA A 286 -9.25 23.19 34.38
N PRO A 287 -8.89 24.48 34.47
CA PRO A 287 -9.16 25.25 35.68
C PRO A 287 -10.67 25.16 35.97
N GLU A 288 -11.01 24.87 37.22
CA GLU A 288 -12.40 24.86 37.66
C GLU A 288 -13.08 26.17 37.24
N PRO A 289 -14.29 26.10 36.66
CA PRO A 289 -15.03 27.32 36.36
C PRO A 289 -15.23 28.10 37.66
N PRO A 290 -15.07 29.44 37.64
CA PRO A 290 -15.24 30.25 38.83
C PRO A 290 -16.63 30.00 39.42
N ALA A 291 -16.68 29.83 40.75
CA ALA A 291 -17.92 29.63 41.49
C ALA A 291 -18.92 30.73 41.12
N VAL A 292 -20.07 30.31 40.58
CA VAL A 292 -21.20 31.20 40.32
C VAL A 292 -21.70 31.69 41.67
N GLN A 293 -21.41 32.95 42.00
CA GLN A 293 -22.02 33.61 43.16
C GLN A 293 -23.52 33.72 42.91
N GLN A 294 -24.31 32.98 43.69
CA GLN A 294 -25.75 33.16 43.71
C GLN A 294 -26.06 34.54 44.32
N PRO A 295 -27.01 35.30 43.75
CA PRO A 295 -27.44 36.56 44.35
C PRO A 295 -28.06 36.28 45.72
N LEU A 296 -27.59 37.02 46.73
CA LEU A 296 -28.21 37.09 48.05
C LEU A 296 -29.61 37.71 47.88
N ASN A 297 -30.64 36.97 48.30
CA ASN A 297 -31.98 37.50 48.58
C ASN A 297 -32.04 38.08 49.99
#